data_AF-A0AAW7CT67-F1
#
_entry.id   AF-A0AAW7CT67-F1
#
_cell.length_a   1.000
_cell.length_b   1.000
_cell.length_c   1.000
_cell.angle_alpha   90.00
_cell.angle_beta   90.00
_cell.angle_gamma   90.00
#
_symmetry.space_group_name_H-M   'P 1'
#
loop_
_entity.id
_entity.type
_entity.pdbx_description
1 polymer ?
#
loop_
_entity_poly.entity_id
_entity_poly.type
_entity_poly.pdbx_seq_one_letter_code
_entity_poly.pdbx_strand_id
1 'polypeptide(L)'
;MDNRQQYLDIAAGQGEKVPSRIVAFPAQPLNYALIEQRLDEQTDYTDGEINYLSENIDDGFFYRCQHGDDELHFFVCLYPRDESYEIRPMYSTDELTPQRLAHANATTQDLLLETLFTETLHPLASYRHQLNFLNIIAPEIVLALDESAAGKALTPEWIRFQLETPDLYPEVESLYVIHAVYDTENDPPTMFWFHTHGLARCGITEVDLVIPSMLESYYGIPDLFRCFVNNSINHRQIKFGEPMLCGQTSSGLEYLVALPFEEGIRHVNQSTPLENLRPLEEMRYDTQGAPNGVFLGDLADRDEYHQHPSSMLFRTNEENPVLETFFKGYEEQQAMMLLRSNEETYEMSEKAKRRWEYFVSMFDNYNQPPVEKKSGFLSKLLGKDKPEETENPWQFMIKFGIPYGEEEEKELEHMWFVPQSRDGDTVYAKLLNVPFYVQDMQEGEIYPINTALITDWVVSFEGDSYTPNNIYQLFSHQQTH
;
A
#
# COMPACT_ATOMS: atom_id res chain seq x y z
N MET A 1 -22.43 -6.74 -17.55
CA MET A 1 -22.18 -8.18 -17.33
C MET A 1 -22.96 -8.61 -16.10
N ASP A 2 -23.45 -9.84 -16.00
CA ASP A 2 -24.12 -10.34 -14.77
C ASP A 2 -23.07 -10.43 -13.64
N ASN A 3 -23.35 -9.90 -12.45
CA ASN A 3 -22.42 -9.93 -11.31
C ASN A 3 -21.97 -11.37 -11.02
N ARG A 4 -22.88 -12.35 -11.14
CA ARG A 4 -22.56 -13.78 -11.03
C ARG A 4 -21.41 -14.20 -11.93
N GLN A 5 -21.46 -13.80 -13.21
CA GLN A 5 -20.42 -14.19 -14.16
C GLN A 5 -19.08 -13.55 -13.81
N GLN A 6 -19.07 -12.29 -13.39
CA GLN A 6 -17.86 -11.60 -12.96
C GLN A 6 -17.19 -12.31 -11.77
N TYR A 7 -17.97 -12.72 -10.76
CA TYR A 7 -17.43 -13.47 -9.62
C TYR A 7 -16.84 -14.83 -10.03
N LEU A 8 -17.49 -15.54 -10.95
CA LEU A 8 -17.00 -16.82 -11.48
C LEU A 8 -15.71 -16.64 -12.29
N ASP A 9 -15.64 -15.61 -13.12
CA ASP A 9 -14.46 -15.29 -13.92
C ASP A 9 -13.29 -14.90 -13.02
N ILE A 10 -13.51 -14.08 -11.99
CA ILE A 10 -12.49 -13.72 -10.99
C ILE A 10 -12.00 -14.96 -10.24
N ALA A 11 -12.90 -15.87 -9.83
CA ALA A 11 -12.51 -17.12 -9.17
C ALA A 11 -11.70 -18.05 -10.08
N ALA A 12 -11.89 -17.97 -11.40
CA ALA A 12 -11.16 -18.71 -12.41
C ALA A 12 -9.86 -18.03 -12.88
N GLY A 13 -9.52 -16.86 -12.33
CA GLY A 13 -8.37 -16.05 -12.73
C GLY A 13 -8.53 -15.35 -14.09
N GLN A 14 -9.77 -15.08 -14.49
CA GLN A 14 -10.18 -14.48 -15.76
C GLN A 14 -11.00 -13.20 -15.55
N GLY A 15 -10.89 -12.58 -14.37
CA GLY A 15 -11.64 -11.38 -14.02
C GLY A 15 -11.39 -10.24 -15.02
N GLU A 16 -12.48 -9.60 -15.45
CA GLU A 16 -12.40 -8.46 -16.36
C GLU A 16 -11.65 -7.30 -15.70
N LYS A 17 -10.67 -6.75 -16.41
CA LYS A 17 -9.93 -5.57 -15.98
C LYS A 17 -10.55 -4.31 -16.55
N VAL A 18 -10.65 -3.29 -15.72
CA VAL A 18 -10.93 -1.92 -16.19
C VAL A 18 -9.62 -1.18 -16.46
N PRO A 19 -9.59 -0.21 -17.38
CA PRO A 19 -8.41 0.65 -17.55
C PRO A 19 -8.01 1.32 -16.22
N SER A 20 -6.72 1.28 -15.91
CA SER A 20 -6.12 2.11 -14.87
C SER A 20 -5.99 3.53 -15.40
N ARG A 21 -6.53 4.53 -14.69
CA ARG A 21 -6.67 5.91 -15.18
C ARG A 21 -5.97 6.88 -14.23
N ILE A 22 -5.05 7.68 -14.78
CA ILE A 22 -4.36 8.77 -14.08
C ILE A 22 -4.62 10.07 -14.84
N VAL A 23 -5.02 11.11 -14.11
CA VAL A 23 -5.09 12.48 -14.64
C VAL A 23 -3.98 13.31 -14.01
N ALA A 24 -3.11 13.88 -14.83
CA ALA A 24 -1.95 14.64 -14.39
C ALA A 24 -2.06 16.12 -14.78
N PHE A 25 -1.50 16.98 -13.95
CA PHE A 25 -1.55 18.44 -14.12
C PHE A 25 -0.14 18.97 -14.41
N PRO A 26 0.24 19.12 -15.69
CA PRO A 26 1.55 19.63 -16.05
C PRO A 26 1.70 21.11 -15.68
N ALA A 27 2.90 21.51 -15.23
CA ALA A 27 3.17 22.90 -14.86
C ALA A 27 3.07 23.88 -16.05
N GLN A 28 3.24 23.38 -17.28
CA GLN A 28 3.06 24.10 -18.53
C GLN A 28 2.28 23.23 -19.51
N PRO A 29 1.45 23.80 -20.39
CA PRO A 29 0.73 23.01 -21.40
C PRO A 29 1.70 22.20 -22.29
N LEU A 30 1.41 20.91 -22.39
CA LEU A 30 2.07 19.97 -23.29
C LEU A 30 1.40 20.02 -24.67
N ASN A 31 2.13 19.56 -25.68
CA ASN A 31 1.61 19.27 -27.01
C ASN A 31 2.11 17.90 -27.48
N TYR A 32 1.42 17.30 -28.43
CA TYR A 32 1.74 15.96 -28.92
C TYR A 32 3.15 15.84 -29.52
N ALA A 33 3.65 16.86 -30.22
CA ALA A 33 5.00 16.83 -30.79
C ALA A 33 6.10 16.74 -29.71
N LEU A 34 5.92 17.40 -28.56
CA LEU A 34 6.83 17.27 -27.42
C LEU A 34 6.76 15.86 -26.80
N ILE A 35 5.55 15.29 -26.71
CA ILE A 35 5.37 13.94 -26.20
C ILE A 35 6.02 12.91 -27.14
N GLU A 36 5.80 13.02 -28.45
CA GLU A 36 6.46 12.21 -29.48
C GLU A 36 7.99 12.27 -29.35
N GLN A 37 8.56 13.48 -29.25
CA GLN A 37 10.00 13.65 -29.06
C GLN A 37 10.50 12.92 -27.81
N ARG A 38 9.78 13.02 -26.68
CA ARG A 38 10.15 12.32 -25.43
C ARG A 38 10.08 10.80 -25.59
N LEU A 39 9.08 10.29 -26.32
CA LEU A 39 8.93 8.87 -26.61
C LEU A 39 10.01 8.33 -27.58
N ASP A 40 10.53 9.18 -28.47
CA ASP A 40 11.66 8.85 -29.35
C ASP A 40 13.00 8.88 -28.61
N GLU A 41 13.15 9.73 -27.58
CA GLU A 41 14.39 9.91 -26.81
C GLU A 41 14.56 8.96 -25.63
N GLN A 42 13.46 8.42 -25.09
CA GLN A 42 13.50 7.47 -23.96
C GLN A 42 14.14 6.13 -24.34
N THR A 43 14.63 5.40 -23.34
CA THR A 43 15.34 4.12 -23.53
C THR A 43 14.74 2.93 -22.76
N ASP A 44 13.64 3.16 -22.05
CA ASP A 44 13.01 2.16 -21.17
C ASP A 44 12.12 1.18 -21.95
N TYR A 45 11.59 1.64 -23.09
CA TYR A 45 10.68 0.91 -23.96
C TYR A 45 11.24 0.81 -25.38
N THR A 46 11.06 -0.35 -25.99
CA THR A 46 11.44 -0.63 -27.37
C THR A 46 10.22 -0.78 -28.28
N ASP A 47 10.43 -0.76 -29.59
CA ASP A 47 9.37 -0.98 -30.60
C ASP A 47 8.12 -0.10 -30.42
N GLY A 48 8.34 1.15 -29.99
CA GLY A 48 7.30 2.14 -29.75
C GLY A 48 6.56 2.54 -31.02
N GLU A 49 5.23 2.53 -30.97
CA GLU A 49 4.35 2.86 -32.09
C GLU A 49 3.17 3.71 -31.61
N ILE A 50 2.99 4.88 -32.24
CA ILE A 50 1.90 5.82 -31.96
C ILE A 50 0.77 5.62 -32.97
N ASN A 51 -0.44 5.42 -32.45
CA ASN A 51 -1.66 5.28 -33.23
C ASN A 51 -2.69 6.31 -32.76
N TYR A 52 -2.82 7.42 -33.50
CA TYR A 52 -3.84 8.43 -33.24
C TYR A 52 -5.26 7.90 -33.43
N LEU A 53 -6.19 8.27 -32.55
CA LEU A 53 -7.58 7.81 -32.61
C LEU A 53 -8.32 8.29 -33.87
N SER A 54 -7.99 9.47 -34.35
CA SER A 54 -8.59 10.06 -35.55
C SER A 54 -7.62 11.03 -36.23
N GLU A 55 -8.03 11.62 -37.35
CA GLU A 55 -7.29 12.73 -37.97
C GLU A 55 -7.22 13.98 -37.07
N ASN A 56 -8.11 14.07 -36.08
CA ASN A 56 -8.06 15.09 -35.03
C ASN A 56 -7.17 14.61 -33.89
N ILE A 57 -5.94 15.11 -33.85
CA ILE A 57 -4.95 14.75 -32.81
C ILE A 57 -5.45 15.05 -31.39
N ASP A 58 -6.37 16.00 -31.22
CA ASP A 58 -6.94 16.36 -29.92
C ASP A 58 -7.73 15.21 -29.29
N ASP A 59 -8.12 14.19 -30.06
CA ASP A 59 -8.78 13.00 -29.54
C ASP A 59 -7.80 12.09 -28.77
N GLY A 60 -6.48 12.28 -28.92
CA GLY A 60 -5.44 11.48 -28.28
C GLY A 60 -4.92 10.33 -29.14
N PHE A 61 -4.01 9.55 -28.56
CA PHE A 61 -3.36 8.42 -29.23
C PHE A 61 -3.13 7.23 -28.30
N PHE A 62 -3.06 6.04 -28.89
CA PHE A 62 -2.50 4.86 -28.25
C PHE A 62 -1.00 4.76 -28.55
N TYR A 63 -0.21 4.48 -27.52
CA TYR A 63 1.18 4.07 -27.63
C TYR A 63 1.31 2.60 -27.30
N ARG A 64 1.76 1.81 -28.28
CA ARG A 64 2.12 0.41 -28.08
C ARG A 64 3.65 0.33 -28.01
N CYS A 65 4.18 -0.38 -27.03
CA CYS A 65 5.62 -0.60 -26.91
C CYS A 65 5.94 -1.95 -26.26
N GLN A 66 7.22 -2.29 -26.21
CA GLN A 66 7.75 -3.50 -25.59
C GLN A 66 8.64 -3.14 -24.39
N HIS A 67 8.57 -3.95 -23.35
CA HIS A 67 9.53 -3.96 -22.25
C HIS A 67 9.94 -5.41 -21.97
N GLY A 68 11.14 -5.80 -22.39
CA GLY A 68 11.52 -7.21 -22.40
C GLY A 68 10.62 -8.01 -23.36
N ASP A 69 9.93 -9.02 -22.84
CA ASP A 69 8.98 -9.85 -23.59
C ASP A 69 7.52 -9.36 -23.46
N ASP A 70 7.28 -8.30 -22.68
CA ASP A 70 5.95 -7.78 -22.37
C ASP A 70 5.54 -6.64 -23.30
N GLU A 71 4.37 -6.78 -23.93
CA GLU A 71 3.74 -5.71 -24.70
C GLU A 71 2.90 -4.81 -23.79
N LEU A 72 3.17 -3.51 -23.85
CA LEU A 72 2.49 -2.48 -23.07
C LEU A 72 1.68 -1.56 -23.99
N HIS A 73 0.52 -1.13 -23.50
CA HIS A 73 -0.37 -0.23 -24.22
C HIS A 73 -0.78 0.92 -23.32
N PHE A 74 -0.57 2.15 -23.79
CA PHE A 74 -0.95 3.37 -23.09
C PHE A 74 -1.86 4.20 -23.97
N PHE A 75 -2.88 4.82 -23.38
CA PHE A 75 -3.69 5.84 -24.01
C PHE A 75 -3.33 7.20 -23.42
N VAL A 76 -3.12 8.19 -24.29
CA VAL A 76 -2.74 9.55 -23.91
C VAL A 76 -3.70 10.54 -24.55
N CYS A 77 -4.25 11.44 -23.75
CA CYS A 77 -5.05 12.54 -24.24
C CYS A 77 -4.79 13.83 -23.46
N LEU A 78 -4.81 14.97 -24.15
CA LEU A 78 -4.61 16.30 -23.58
C LEU A 78 -5.92 17.09 -23.65
N TYR A 79 -6.42 17.55 -22.50
CA TYR A 79 -7.65 18.33 -22.42
C TYR A 79 -7.40 19.74 -21.91
N PRO A 80 -8.08 20.78 -22.45
CA PRO A 80 -8.15 22.05 -21.75
C PRO A 80 -8.85 21.83 -20.41
N ARG A 81 -8.30 22.44 -19.35
CA ARG A 81 -8.84 22.27 -18.01
C ARG A 81 -10.20 22.95 -17.87
N ASP A 82 -11.14 22.29 -17.20
CA ASP A 82 -12.38 22.92 -16.76
C ASP A 82 -12.11 23.91 -15.61
N GLU A 83 -12.32 25.22 -15.87
CA GLU A 83 -12.13 26.29 -14.89
C GLU A 83 -13.05 26.16 -13.66
N SER A 84 -14.13 25.38 -13.76
CA SER A 84 -15.06 25.12 -12.65
C SER A 84 -14.63 23.95 -11.76
N TYR A 85 -13.72 23.10 -12.22
CA TYR A 85 -13.23 21.95 -11.46
C TYR A 85 -12.06 22.32 -10.54
N GLU A 86 -12.26 22.12 -9.24
CA GLU A 86 -11.25 22.34 -8.23
C GLU A 86 -10.65 21.03 -7.73
N ILE A 87 -9.33 20.88 -7.87
CA ILE A 87 -8.57 19.74 -7.33
C ILE A 87 -8.57 19.83 -5.81
N ARG A 88 -9.28 18.89 -5.19
CA ARG A 88 -9.35 18.70 -3.73
C ARG A 88 -9.34 17.21 -3.39
N PRO A 89 -8.20 16.53 -3.57
CA PRO A 89 -8.10 15.10 -3.29
C PRO A 89 -8.31 14.84 -1.80
N MET A 90 -9.06 13.78 -1.49
CA MET A 90 -9.27 13.32 -0.11
C MET A 90 -8.12 12.42 0.37
N TYR A 91 -7.44 11.76 -0.58
CA TYR A 91 -6.35 10.83 -0.33
C TYR A 91 -5.10 11.28 -1.06
N SER A 92 -3.93 11.01 -0.49
CA SER A 92 -2.65 11.41 -1.10
C SER A 92 -1.52 10.48 -0.65
N THR A 93 -0.51 10.31 -1.50
CA THR A 93 0.74 9.60 -1.16
C THR A 93 1.59 10.36 -0.15
N ASP A 94 1.46 11.68 -0.12
CA ASP A 94 2.18 12.58 0.78
C ASP A 94 1.26 13.68 1.30
N GLU A 95 1.71 14.39 2.33
CA GLU A 95 1.04 15.63 2.72
C GLU A 95 1.03 16.64 1.56
N LEU A 96 -0.15 17.20 1.28
CA LEU A 96 -0.32 18.21 0.23
C LEU A 96 -0.31 19.61 0.82
N THR A 97 0.72 20.38 0.47
CA THR A 97 0.80 21.77 0.89
C THR A 97 -0.25 22.64 0.18
N PRO A 98 -0.78 23.69 0.84
CA PRO A 98 -1.69 24.63 0.19
C PRO A 98 -1.10 25.28 -1.07
N GLN A 99 0.22 25.50 -1.11
CA GLN A 99 0.93 26.06 -2.26
C GLN A 99 0.92 25.09 -3.44
N ARG A 100 1.13 23.79 -3.21
CA ARG A 100 1.05 22.78 -4.27
C ARG A 100 -0.37 22.66 -4.80
N LEU A 101 -1.37 22.61 -3.93
CA LEU A 101 -2.78 22.59 -4.36
C LEU A 101 -3.17 23.85 -5.13
N ALA A 102 -2.71 25.03 -4.70
CA ALA A 102 -2.95 26.27 -5.43
C ALA A 102 -2.27 26.26 -6.82
N HIS A 103 -1.05 25.72 -6.91
CA HIS A 103 -0.34 25.59 -8.18
C HIS A 103 -1.04 24.57 -9.10
N ALA A 104 -1.44 23.41 -8.57
CA ALA A 104 -2.19 22.41 -9.31
C ALA A 104 -3.52 22.99 -9.81
N ASN A 105 -4.23 23.79 -9.01
CA ASN A 105 -5.47 24.45 -9.42
C ASN A 105 -5.29 25.60 -10.42
N ALA A 106 -4.06 26.11 -10.58
CA ALA A 106 -3.75 27.17 -11.53
C ALA A 106 -3.23 26.64 -12.89
N THR A 107 -3.05 25.33 -13.05
CA THR A 107 -2.71 24.75 -14.37
C THR A 107 -3.88 24.92 -15.33
N THR A 108 -3.62 24.88 -16.63
CA THR A 108 -4.64 25.15 -17.67
C THR A 108 -4.94 23.95 -18.57
N GLN A 109 -4.31 22.81 -18.29
CA GLN A 109 -4.43 21.59 -19.09
C GLN A 109 -4.39 20.38 -18.18
N ASP A 110 -5.14 19.35 -18.57
CA ASP A 110 -5.13 18.03 -17.97
C ASP A 110 -4.52 17.03 -18.96
N LEU A 111 -3.69 16.11 -18.45
CA LEU A 111 -3.13 14.98 -19.18
C LEU A 111 -3.82 13.71 -18.66
N LEU A 112 -4.66 13.09 -19.49
CA LEU A 112 -5.21 11.77 -19.22
C LEU A 112 -4.22 10.69 -19.70
N LEU A 113 -3.87 9.78 -18.80
CA LEU A 113 -3.09 8.58 -19.08
C LEU A 113 -3.88 7.35 -18.64
N GLU A 114 -4.16 6.45 -19.58
CA GLU A 114 -4.78 5.16 -19.28
C GLU A 114 -3.93 3.98 -19.72
N THR A 115 -4.06 2.85 -19.05
CA THR A 115 -3.48 1.58 -19.48
C THR A 115 -4.32 0.42 -18.96
N LEU A 116 -4.37 -0.68 -19.70
CA LEU A 116 -4.91 -1.94 -19.20
C LEU A 116 -3.75 -2.76 -18.63
N PHE A 117 -3.86 -3.18 -17.36
CA PHE A 117 -2.82 -4.02 -16.76
C PHE A 117 -2.71 -5.34 -17.51
N THR A 118 -1.50 -5.73 -17.88
CA THR A 118 -1.29 -6.90 -18.74
C THR A 118 -1.59 -8.20 -17.98
N GLU A 119 -1.86 -9.28 -18.71
CA GLU A 119 -1.98 -10.60 -18.11
C GLU A 119 -0.63 -11.21 -17.73
N THR A 120 0.44 -10.76 -18.37
CA THR A 120 1.79 -11.31 -18.21
C THR A 120 2.51 -10.72 -16.99
N LEU A 121 2.30 -9.43 -16.71
CA LEU A 121 2.97 -8.71 -15.62
C LEU A 121 2.16 -8.76 -14.33
N HIS A 122 2.86 -8.80 -13.20
CA HIS A 122 2.25 -8.57 -11.89
C HIS A 122 1.54 -7.20 -11.88
N PRO A 123 0.37 -7.03 -11.22
CA PRO A 123 -0.34 -5.75 -11.22
C PRO A 123 0.51 -4.56 -10.75
N LEU A 124 1.40 -4.76 -9.76
CA LEU A 124 2.31 -3.70 -9.32
C LEU A 124 3.36 -3.33 -10.37
N ALA A 125 3.80 -4.29 -11.21
CA ALA A 125 4.69 -4.01 -12.32
C ALA A 125 3.97 -3.21 -13.41
N SER A 126 2.74 -3.58 -13.75
CA SER A 126 1.90 -2.80 -14.67
C SER A 126 1.69 -1.37 -14.18
N TYR A 127 1.39 -1.20 -12.89
CA TYR A 127 1.24 0.13 -12.29
C TYR A 127 2.55 0.93 -12.34
N ARG A 128 3.70 0.30 -12.02
CA ARG A 128 5.01 0.94 -12.14
C ARG A 128 5.29 1.42 -13.57
N HIS A 129 4.93 0.64 -14.59
CA HIS A 129 5.09 1.08 -15.99
C HIS A 129 4.19 2.28 -16.33
N GLN A 130 2.97 2.34 -15.80
CA GLN A 130 2.12 3.51 -15.94
C GLN A 130 2.74 4.77 -15.32
N LEU A 131 3.28 4.64 -14.10
CA LEU A 131 4.00 5.73 -13.43
C LEU A 131 5.25 6.16 -14.22
N ASN A 132 6.01 5.19 -14.74
CA ASN A 132 7.21 5.47 -15.53
C ASN A 132 6.87 6.19 -16.83
N PHE A 133 5.85 5.71 -17.53
CA PHE A 133 5.36 6.32 -18.75
C PHE A 133 4.91 7.76 -18.52
N LEU A 134 4.16 8.02 -17.43
CA LEU A 134 3.79 9.39 -17.02
C LEU A 134 5.03 10.27 -16.80
N ASN A 135 6.04 9.76 -16.09
CA ASN A 135 7.27 10.50 -15.81
C ASN A 135 8.11 10.77 -17.09
N ILE A 136 8.02 9.92 -18.11
CA ILE A 136 8.65 10.15 -19.42
C ILE A 136 7.92 11.25 -20.19
N ILE A 137 6.59 11.15 -20.33
CA ILE A 137 5.85 12.07 -21.20
C ILE A 137 5.57 13.42 -20.54
N ALA A 138 5.58 13.49 -19.20
CA ALA A 138 5.29 14.68 -18.41
C ALA A 138 6.12 14.74 -17.11
N PRO A 139 7.46 14.81 -17.17
CA PRO A 139 8.29 14.89 -15.97
C PRO A 139 8.04 16.14 -15.12
N GLU A 140 7.43 17.19 -15.67
CA GLU A 140 7.16 18.48 -15.02
C GLU A 140 5.74 18.61 -14.47
N ILE A 141 5.09 17.51 -14.12
CA ILE A 141 3.80 17.53 -13.43
C ILE A 141 3.90 18.21 -12.06
N VAL A 142 2.83 18.93 -11.68
CA VAL A 142 2.67 19.53 -10.35
C VAL A 142 2.06 18.51 -9.38
N LEU A 143 1.10 17.74 -9.88
CA LEU A 143 0.36 16.70 -9.17
C LEU A 143 -0.30 15.78 -10.20
N ALA A 144 -0.60 14.55 -9.81
CA ALA A 144 -1.51 13.68 -10.56
C ALA A 144 -2.57 13.09 -9.62
N LEU A 145 -3.74 12.69 -10.15
CA LEU A 145 -4.77 11.95 -9.45
C LEU A 145 -4.90 10.57 -10.07
N ASP A 146 -4.82 9.53 -9.25
CA ASP A 146 -5.21 8.18 -9.61
C ASP A 146 -6.73 8.07 -9.54
N GLU A 147 -7.41 8.31 -10.66
CA GLU A 147 -8.87 8.25 -10.74
C GLU A 147 -9.40 6.85 -10.43
N SER A 148 -8.63 5.80 -10.78
CA SER A 148 -9.00 4.43 -10.42
C SER A 148 -9.03 4.21 -8.91
N ALA A 149 -8.17 4.88 -8.15
CA ALA A 149 -8.12 4.80 -6.68
C ALA A 149 -8.73 6.05 -6.01
N ALA A 150 -9.99 6.37 -6.33
CA ALA A 150 -10.76 7.47 -5.73
C ALA A 150 -10.09 8.85 -5.81
N GLY A 151 -9.36 9.13 -6.90
CA GLY A 151 -8.67 10.39 -7.09
C GLY A 151 -7.51 10.61 -6.11
N LYS A 152 -6.87 9.52 -5.65
CA LYS A 152 -5.69 9.59 -4.78
C LYS A 152 -4.60 10.41 -5.44
N ALA A 153 -4.17 11.47 -4.76
CA ALA A 153 -3.13 12.34 -5.25
C ALA A 153 -1.76 11.67 -5.21
N LEU A 154 -1.03 11.78 -6.31
CA LEU A 154 0.33 11.29 -6.49
C LEU A 154 1.24 12.51 -6.65
N THR A 155 2.21 12.67 -5.75
CA THR A 155 3.18 13.75 -5.87
C THR A 155 4.29 13.39 -6.85
N PRO A 156 4.89 14.39 -7.53
CA PRO A 156 6.05 14.13 -8.39
C PRO A 156 7.24 13.53 -7.63
N GLU A 157 7.41 13.87 -6.36
CA GLU A 157 8.47 13.32 -5.51
C GLU A 157 8.23 11.83 -5.23
N TRP A 158 7.00 11.43 -4.88
CA TRP A 158 6.65 10.02 -4.69
C TRP A 158 6.84 9.23 -5.98
N ILE A 159 6.31 9.72 -7.12
CA ILE A 159 6.43 9.02 -8.42
C ILE A 159 7.90 8.76 -8.74
N ARG A 160 8.76 9.79 -8.69
CA ARG A 160 10.18 9.65 -9.01
C ARG A 160 10.89 8.70 -8.05
N PHE A 161 10.56 8.75 -6.76
CA PHE A 161 11.17 7.84 -5.79
C PHE A 161 10.79 6.38 -6.02
N GLN A 162 9.53 6.10 -6.41
CA GLN A 162 9.13 4.73 -6.79
C GLN A 162 9.83 4.23 -8.06
N LEU A 163 10.27 5.14 -8.94
CA LEU A 163 10.94 4.81 -10.20
C LEU A 163 12.47 4.79 -10.12
N GLU A 164 13.06 5.48 -9.12
CA GLU A 164 14.50 5.68 -8.98
C GLU A 164 15.29 4.37 -8.93
N THR A 165 14.73 3.35 -8.27
CA THR A 165 15.33 2.02 -8.23
C THR A 165 14.65 1.13 -9.29
N PRO A 166 15.37 0.66 -10.31
CA PRO A 166 14.82 -0.26 -11.31
C PRO A 166 14.29 -1.54 -10.66
N ASP A 167 13.21 -2.12 -11.19
CA ASP A 167 12.68 -3.42 -10.76
C ASP A 167 12.28 -3.51 -9.28
N LEU A 168 12.02 -2.38 -8.62
CA LEU A 168 11.30 -2.33 -7.34
C LEU A 168 9.89 -1.83 -7.57
N TYR A 169 8.92 -2.53 -6.96
CA TYR A 169 7.52 -2.18 -7.11
C TYR A 169 7.00 -1.31 -5.96
N PRO A 170 6.02 -0.43 -6.20
CA PRO A 170 5.27 0.22 -5.12
C PRO A 170 4.66 -0.81 -4.15
N GLU A 171 4.25 -0.37 -2.95
CA GLU A 171 3.49 -1.22 -2.04
C GLU A 171 2.08 -1.51 -2.59
N VAL A 172 1.44 -2.59 -2.14
CA VAL A 172 0.13 -3.00 -2.69
C VAL A 172 -0.97 -1.97 -2.45
N GLU A 173 -0.87 -1.23 -1.36
CA GLU A 173 -1.73 -0.13 -0.96
C GLU A 173 -1.62 1.07 -1.92
N SER A 174 -0.58 1.11 -2.77
CA SER A 174 -0.54 2.08 -3.86
C SER A 174 -1.60 1.80 -4.92
N LEU A 175 -2.11 0.57 -5.04
CA LEU A 175 -3.13 0.20 -6.04
C LEU A 175 -4.55 0.58 -5.63
N TYR A 176 -4.81 0.93 -4.38
CA TYR A 176 -6.18 1.22 -3.94
C TYR A 176 -6.24 2.29 -2.86
N VAL A 177 -7.45 2.68 -2.49
CA VAL A 177 -7.78 3.49 -1.32
C VAL A 177 -8.81 2.73 -0.50
N ILE A 178 -8.71 2.78 0.82
CA ILE A 178 -9.78 2.33 1.72
C ILE A 178 -10.57 3.57 2.14
N HIS A 179 -11.83 3.63 1.75
CA HIS A 179 -12.76 4.67 2.17
C HIS A 179 -13.59 4.15 3.35
N ALA A 180 -13.63 4.92 4.44
CA ALA A 180 -14.39 4.59 5.65
C ALA A 180 -15.64 5.44 5.75
N VAL A 181 -16.80 4.79 5.81
CA VAL A 181 -18.10 5.39 6.14
C VAL A 181 -18.47 4.95 7.55
N TYR A 182 -18.91 5.89 8.39
CA TYR A 182 -19.29 5.61 9.77
C TYR A 182 -20.55 6.40 10.15
N ASP A 183 -21.26 5.94 11.18
CA ASP A 183 -22.51 6.59 11.55
C ASP A 183 -22.22 7.91 12.25
N THR A 184 -22.95 8.95 11.86
CA THR A 184 -22.85 10.28 12.47
C THR A 184 -23.92 10.52 13.53
N GLU A 185 -24.76 9.52 13.79
CA GLU A 185 -25.83 9.60 14.78
C GLU A 185 -25.33 9.33 16.20
N ASN A 186 -24.25 8.55 16.35
CA ASN A 186 -23.60 8.26 17.63
C ASN A 186 -22.23 8.94 17.74
N ASP A 187 -21.83 9.29 18.97
CA ASP A 187 -20.51 9.81 19.30
C ASP A 187 -19.99 9.09 20.57
N PRO A 188 -19.00 8.19 20.44
CA PRO A 188 -18.30 7.80 19.21
C PRO A 188 -19.17 6.92 18.27
N PRO A 189 -18.79 6.81 16.97
CA PRO A 189 -19.51 5.95 16.02
C PRO A 189 -19.52 4.47 16.44
N THR A 190 -20.59 3.79 16.08
CA THR A 190 -20.91 2.41 16.48
C THR A 190 -21.02 1.45 15.31
N MET A 191 -20.98 1.94 14.08
CA MET A 191 -21.03 1.17 12.85
C MET A 191 -20.06 1.78 11.83
N PHE A 192 -19.38 0.90 11.11
CA PHE A 192 -18.41 1.27 10.10
C PHE A 192 -18.56 0.37 8.87
N TRP A 193 -18.45 0.98 7.70
CA TRP A 193 -18.32 0.31 6.41
C TRP A 193 -17.05 0.83 5.73
N PHE A 194 -16.09 -0.07 5.56
CA PHE A 194 -14.88 0.19 4.81
C PHE A 194 -15.03 -0.44 3.43
N HIS A 195 -14.69 0.30 2.39
CA HIS A 195 -14.69 -0.22 1.03
C HIS A 195 -13.50 0.30 0.25
N THR A 196 -13.01 -0.49 -0.70
CA THR A 196 -11.90 -0.09 -1.55
C THR A 196 -12.33 0.57 -2.85
N HIS A 197 -11.44 1.38 -3.39
CA HIS A 197 -11.46 1.79 -4.79
C HIS A 197 -10.09 1.54 -5.42
N GLY A 198 -10.05 0.91 -6.59
CA GLY A 198 -8.85 0.78 -7.43
C GLY A 198 -8.39 -0.65 -7.69
N LEU A 199 -9.14 -1.66 -7.23
CA LEU A 199 -8.78 -3.07 -7.42
C LEU A 199 -9.32 -3.64 -8.74
N ALA A 200 -10.37 -3.05 -9.32
CA ALA A 200 -10.93 -3.50 -10.60
C ALA A 200 -9.91 -3.51 -11.75
N ARG A 201 -8.91 -2.60 -11.76
CA ARG A 201 -7.81 -2.61 -12.77
C ARG A 201 -6.88 -3.83 -12.65
N CYS A 202 -6.93 -4.53 -11.51
CA CYS A 202 -6.17 -5.75 -11.27
C CYS A 202 -6.93 -7.02 -11.70
N GLY A 203 -8.20 -6.89 -12.13
CA GLY A 203 -9.03 -8.03 -12.52
C GLY A 203 -9.61 -8.77 -11.31
N ILE A 204 -9.71 -8.10 -10.16
CA ILE A 204 -10.35 -8.61 -8.94
C ILE A 204 -11.41 -7.59 -8.48
N THR A 205 -12.30 -8.00 -7.57
CA THR A 205 -13.34 -7.10 -7.05
C THR A 205 -12.75 -6.03 -6.13
N GLU A 206 -13.50 -4.94 -5.93
CA GLU A 206 -13.33 -4.14 -4.72
C GLU A 206 -13.63 -4.98 -3.47
N VAL A 207 -13.23 -4.49 -2.29
CA VAL A 207 -13.33 -5.22 -1.03
C VAL A 207 -14.14 -4.41 -0.04
N ASP A 208 -15.07 -5.07 0.64
CA ASP A 208 -15.93 -4.52 1.69
C ASP A 208 -15.61 -5.15 3.03
N LEU A 209 -15.56 -4.34 4.08
CA LEU A 209 -15.54 -4.77 5.47
C LEU A 209 -16.59 -4.00 6.26
N VAL A 210 -17.57 -4.71 6.80
CA VAL A 210 -18.62 -4.13 7.65
C VAL A 210 -18.35 -4.49 9.09
N ILE A 211 -18.22 -3.47 9.94
CA ILE A 211 -18.03 -3.61 11.38
C ILE A 211 -19.20 -2.93 12.10
N PRO A 212 -20.22 -3.70 12.52
CA PRO A 212 -21.39 -3.19 13.21
C PRO A 212 -21.16 -3.07 14.73
N SER A 213 -20.01 -2.52 15.10
CA SER A 213 -19.57 -2.30 16.48
C SER A 213 -18.71 -1.04 16.57
N MET A 214 -18.67 -0.45 17.77
CA MET A 214 -17.75 0.65 18.07
C MET A 214 -16.30 0.18 17.90
N LEU A 215 -15.51 0.99 17.21
CA LEU A 215 -14.06 0.81 17.08
C LEU A 215 -13.34 1.79 18.01
N GLU A 216 -12.45 1.29 18.84
CA GLU A 216 -11.55 2.15 19.60
C GLU A 216 -10.35 2.63 18.76
N SER A 217 -10.03 1.90 17.69
CA SER A 217 -8.97 2.22 16.74
C SER A 217 -9.24 1.62 15.36
N TYR A 218 -8.63 2.21 14.33
CA TYR A 218 -8.56 1.67 12.97
C TYR A 218 -7.38 0.71 12.76
N TYR A 219 -6.60 0.46 13.81
CA TYR A 219 -5.43 -0.41 13.78
C TYR A 219 -5.78 -1.82 13.25
N GLY A 220 -4.90 -2.38 12.42
CA GLY A 220 -5.04 -3.72 11.83
C GLY A 220 -6.02 -3.80 10.65
N ILE A 221 -6.95 -2.84 10.48
CA ILE A 221 -7.87 -2.84 9.33
C ILE A 221 -7.09 -2.72 8.01
N PRO A 222 -6.20 -1.74 7.80
CA PRO A 222 -5.43 -1.66 6.55
C PRO A 222 -4.62 -2.93 6.25
N ASP A 223 -4.02 -3.53 7.28
CA ASP A 223 -3.26 -4.78 7.14
C ASP A 223 -4.13 -5.98 6.75
N LEU A 224 -5.41 -6.00 7.16
CA LEU A 224 -6.37 -7.03 6.77
C LEU A 224 -6.66 -6.94 5.26
N PHE A 225 -6.93 -5.72 4.77
CA PHE A 225 -7.11 -5.46 3.35
C PHE A 225 -5.83 -5.80 2.58
N ARG A 226 -4.67 -5.35 3.06
CA ARG A 226 -3.35 -5.64 2.47
C ARG A 226 -3.13 -7.16 2.32
N CYS A 227 -3.38 -7.92 3.38
CA CYS A 227 -3.25 -9.38 3.38
C CYS A 227 -4.14 -10.04 2.32
N PHE A 228 -5.43 -9.66 2.27
CA PHE A 228 -6.37 -10.18 1.29
C PHE A 228 -6.02 -9.80 -0.15
N VAL A 229 -5.70 -8.53 -0.38
CA VAL A 229 -5.39 -8.00 -1.71
C VAL A 229 -4.10 -8.61 -2.24
N ASN A 230 -3.02 -8.66 -1.44
CA ASN A 230 -1.77 -9.31 -1.85
C ASN A 230 -2.00 -10.77 -2.25
N ASN A 231 -2.71 -11.54 -1.42
CA ASN A 231 -3.01 -12.93 -1.76
C ASN A 231 -3.81 -13.02 -3.08
N SER A 232 -4.79 -12.13 -3.27
CA SER A 232 -5.66 -12.14 -4.45
C SER A 232 -4.92 -11.78 -5.74
N ILE A 233 -4.05 -10.75 -5.71
CA ILE A 233 -3.30 -10.33 -6.90
C ILE A 233 -2.16 -11.29 -7.25
N ASN A 234 -1.49 -11.87 -6.25
CA ASN A 234 -0.41 -12.85 -6.48
C ASN A 234 -0.95 -14.13 -7.11
N HIS A 235 -2.18 -14.52 -6.76
CA HIS A 235 -2.87 -15.65 -7.36
C HIS A 235 -3.77 -15.28 -8.56
N ARG A 236 -3.93 -13.98 -8.84
CA ARG A 236 -4.85 -13.41 -9.84
C ARG A 236 -6.30 -13.88 -9.71
N GLN A 237 -6.73 -14.28 -8.52
CA GLN A 237 -8.06 -14.86 -8.29
C GLN A 237 -8.53 -14.57 -6.86
N ILE A 238 -9.84 -14.63 -6.66
CA ILE A 238 -10.44 -14.65 -5.32
C ILE A 238 -11.15 -15.98 -5.12
N LYS A 239 -10.82 -16.68 -4.03
CA LYS A 239 -11.48 -17.92 -3.63
C LYS A 239 -12.68 -17.63 -2.74
N PHE A 240 -13.85 -17.45 -3.35
CA PHE A 240 -15.08 -17.12 -2.62
C PHE A 240 -15.58 -18.30 -1.79
N GLY A 241 -15.99 -18.02 -0.54
CA GLY A 241 -16.50 -19.02 0.40
C GLY A 241 -15.45 -19.94 1.01
N GLU A 242 -14.17 -19.82 0.61
CA GLU A 242 -13.07 -20.62 1.15
C GLU A 242 -12.27 -19.83 2.20
N PRO A 243 -11.86 -20.46 3.32
CA PRO A 243 -10.95 -19.83 4.28
C PRO A 243 -9.56 -19.58 3.69
N MET A 244 -9.11 -18.33 3.77
CA MET A 244 -7.76 -17.87 3.45
C MET A 244 -7.06 -17.49 4.74
N LEU A 245 -5.94 -18.15 5.06
CA LEU A 245 -5.17 -17.84 6.27
C LEU A 245 -4.74 -16.36 6.24
N CYS A 246 -5.09 -15.60 7.28
CA CYS A 246 -4.82 -14.16 7.33
C CYS A 246 -3.91 -13.77 8.50
N GLY A 247 -3.86 -14.59 9.56
CA GLY A 247 -3.11 -14.23 10.75
C GLY A 247 -3.10 -15.30 11.81
N GLN A 248 -2.53 -14.94 12.95
CA GLN A 248 -2.49 -15.76 14.15
C GLN A 248 -2.78 -14.91 15.38
N THR A 249 -3.57 -15.47 16.31
CA THR A 249 -3.78 -14.97 17.67
C THR A 249 -3.11 -15.92 18.67
N SER A 250 -3.12 -15.54 19.96
CA SER A 250 -2.71 -16.45 21.03
C SER A 250 -3.59 -17.70 21.15
N SER A 251 -4.81 -17.68 20.62
CA SER A 251 -5.74 -18.81 20.59
C SER A 251 -5.59 -19.72 19.37
N GLY A 252 -5.02 -19.26 18.26
CA GLY A 252 -4.87 -20.10 17.07
C GLY A 252 -4.73 -19.31 15.77
N LEU A 253 -4.91 -20.02 14.66
CA LEU A 253 -4.88 -19.43 13.32
C LEU A 253 -6.21 -18.74 12.99
N GLU A 254 -6.09 -17.62 12.28
CA GLU A 254 -7.21 -16.78 11.86
C GLU A 254 -7.32 -16.78 10.34
N TYR A 255 -8.55 -16.82 9.84
CA TYR A 255 -8.84 -16.90 8.41
C TYR A 255 -9.83 -15.83 7.98
N LEU A 256 -9.65 -15.38 6.75
CA LEU A 256 -10.57 -14.56 6.00
C LEU A 256 -11.43 -15.42 5.08
N VAL A 257 -12.72 -15.11 4.99
CA VAL A 257 -13.62 -15.66 3.97
C VAL A 257 -14.23 -14.50 3.20
N ALA A 258 -14.01 -14.47 1.90
CA ALA A 258 -14.63 -13.51 1.00
C ALA A 258 -15.93 -14.09 0.44
N LEU A 259 -17.00 -13.30 0.44
CA LEU A 259 -18.25 -13.63 -0.23
C LEU A 259 -18.59 -12.54 -1.26
N PRO A 260 -19.26 -12.88 -2.37
CA PRO A 260 -19.99 -11.89 -3.18
C PRO A 260 -20.84 -11.02 -2.26
N PHE A 261 -20.84 -9.69 -2.43
CA PHE A 261 -21.50 -8.81 -1.47
C PHE A 261 -22.99 -9.11 -1.32
N GLU A 262 -23.64 -9.55 -2.40
CA GLU A 262 -25.05 -9.93 -2.39
C GLU A 262 -25.29 -11.09 -1.42
N GLU A 263 -24.42 -12.10 -1.40
CA GLU A 263 -24.49 -13.18 -0.41
C GLU A 263 -24.04 -12.67 0.97
N GLY A 264 -22.87 -12.01 1.02
CA GLY A 264 -22.20 -11.56 2.25
C GLY A 264 -23.06 -10.70 3.15
N ILE A 265 -23.81 -9.74 2.59
CA ILE A 265 -24.67 -8.82 3.35
C ILE A 265 -25.69 -9.58 4.25
N ARG A 266 -26.05 -10.82 3.90
CA ARG A 266 -27.00 -11.65 4.65
C ARG A 266 -26.36 -12.32 5.88
N HIS A 267 -25.04 -12.34 5.96
CA HIS A 267 -24.26 -12.97 7.02
C HIS A 267 -23.71 -11.98 8.05
N VAL A 268 -23.82 -10.67 7.82
CA VAL A 268 -23.43 -9.64 8.79
C VAL A 268 -24.20 -9.83 10.10
N ASN A 269 -23.48 -9.87 11.22
CA ASN A 269 -24.00 -10.17 12.56
C ASN A 269 -24.73 -11.52 12.70
N GLN A 270 -24.54 -12.46 11.77
CA GLN A 270 -25.02 -13.83 11.88
C GLN A 270 -23.88 -14.75 12.34
N SER A 271 -24.21 -15.90 12.92
CA SER A 271 -23.27 -16.99 13.15
C SER A 271 -23.58 -18.10 12.16
N THR A 272 -22.96 -18.03 10.98
CA THR A 272 -23.23 -18.97 9.88
C THR A 272 -22.11 -20.02 9.83
N PRO A 273 -22.37 -21.31 10.10
CA PRO A 273 -21.38 -22.35 9.89
C PRO A 273 -20.87 -22.38 8.45
N LEU A 274 -19.55 -22.51 8.26
CA LEU A 274 -18.94 -22.55 6.92
C LEU A 274 -19.50 -23.67 6.05
N GLU A 275 -19.82 -24.82 6.65
CA GLU A 275 -20.42 -25.97 5.94
C GLU A 275 -21.82 -25.68 5.36
N ASN A 276 -22.47 -24.62 5.83
CA ASN A 276 -23.78 -24.18 5.32
C ASN A 276 -23.67 -23.17 4.18
N LEU A 277 -22.45 -22.71 3.84
CA LEU A 277 -22.25 -21.85 2.69
C LEU A 277 -22.48 -22.63 1.41
N ARG A 278 -23.15 -21.96 0.46
CA ARG A 278 -23.36 -22.53 -0.86
C ARG A 278 -22.05 -22.48 -1.64
N PRO A 279 -21.80 -23.43 -2.55
CA PRO A 279 -20.72 -23.25 -3.52
C PRO A 279 -20.98 -21.97 -4.33
N LEU A 280 -19.91 -21.34 -4.81
CA LEU A 280 -19.97 -20.05 -5.49
C LEU A 280 -21.08 -20.02 -6.56
N GLU A 281 -21.17 -21.05 -7.40
CA GLU A 281 -22.14 -21.16 -8.50
C GLU A 281 -23.61 -21.07 -8.05
N GLU A 282 -23.90 -21.40 -6.78
CA GLU A 282 -25.23 -21.47 -6.17
C GLU A 282 -25.49 -20.38 -5.10
N MET A 283 -24.51 -19.51 -4.84
CA MET A 283 -24.68 -18.33 -3.97
C MET A 283 -25.76 -17.39 -4.51
N ARG A 284 -26.31 -16.52 -3.65
CA ARG A 284 -27.31 -15.54 -4.08
C ARG A 284 -26.62 -14.30 -4.64
N TYR A 285 -26.98 -13.98 -5.89
CA TYR A 285 -26.52 -12.78 -6.59
C TYR A 285 -27.64 -11.74 -6.75
N ASP A 286 -28.83 -12.04 -6.22
CA ASP A 286 -29.90 -11.07 -6.08
C ASP A 286 -29.86 -10.44 -4.69
N THR A 287 -30.44 -9.24 -4.57
CA THR A 287 -30.58 -8.51 -3.30
C THR A 287 -31.98 -8.69 -2.67
N GLN A 288 -32.81 -9.61 -3.18
CA GLN A 288 -34.15 -9.80 -2.67
C GLN A 288 -34.11 -10.33 -1.23
N GLY A 289 -34.76 -9.58 -0.33
CA GLY A 289 -34.83 -9.92 1.10
C GLY A 289 -33.50 -9.80 1.84
N ALA A 290 -32.48 -9.16 1.27
CA ALA A 290 -31.28 -8.78 2.00
C ALA A 290 -31.56 -7.59 2.96
N PRO A 291 -30.74 -7.42 4.01
CA PRO A 291 -30.87 -6.31 4.95
C PRO A 291 -30.90 -4.93 4.28
N ASN A 292 -31.74 -4.03 4.81
CA ASN A 292 -31.93 -2.66 4.33
C ASN A 292 -32.25 -1.75 5.52
N GLY A 293 -31.36 -0.81 5.82
CA GLY A 293 -31.46 0.11 6.97
C GLY A 293 -31.23 -0.55 8.33
N VAL A 294 -30.47 -1.64 8.38
CA VAL A 294 -30.12 -2.40 9.60
C VAL A 294 -28.71 -2.08 10.09
N PHE A 295 -27.76 -1.88 9.17
CA PHE A 295 -26.37 -1.52 9.46
C PHE A 295 -25.75 -0.76 8.27
N LEU A 296 -24.63 -0.06 8.48
CA LEU A 296 -23.95 0.66 7.41
C LEU A 296 -23.33 -0.27 6.36
N GLY A 297 -23.48 0.12 5.09
CA GLY A 297 -23.03 -0.66 3.94
C GLY A 297 -24.05 -1.71 3.48
N ASP A 298 -25.26 -1.69 4.06
CA ASP A 298 -26.38 -2.50 3.60
C ASP A 298 -27.09 -1.89 2.38
N LEU A 299 -28.23 -2.46 1.97
CA LEU A 299 -28.92 -1.98 0.76
C LEU A 299 -29.43 -0.53 0.84
N ALA A 300 -29.54 0.07 2.03
CA ALA A 300 -29.92 1.48 2.16
C ALA A 300 -28.79 2.43 1.71
N ASP A 301 -27.53 2.00 1.82
CA ASP A 301 -26.35 2.82 1.49
C ASP A 301 -25.82 2.54 0.07
N ARG A 302 -26.28 1.48 -0.59
CA ARG A 302 -25.79 1.06 -1.90
C ARG A 302 -26.54 1.72 -3.06
N ASP A 303 -25.93 2.73 -3.65
CA ASP A 303 -26.40 3.40 -4.88
C ASP A 303 -25.86 2.74 -6.17
N GLU A 304 -25.99 3.42 -7.31
CA GLU A 304 -25.52 2.91 -8.61
C GLU A 304 -24.00 2.68 -8.68
N TYR A 305 -23.21 3.34 -7.83
CA TYR A 305 -21.75 3.23 -7.75
C TYR A 305 -21.30 2.15 -6.76
N HIS A 306 -22.14 1.80 -5.78
CA HIS A 306 -21.82 0.84 -4.72
C HIS A 306 -22.53 -0.52 -4.87
N GLN A 307 -23.08 -0.79 -6.07
CA GLN A 307 -23.69 -2.07 -6.45
C GLN A 307 -22.84 -2.89 -7.43
N HIS A 308 -21.62 -2.42 -7.75
CA HIS A 308 -20.65 -3.19 -8.53
C HIS A 308 -20.12 -4.37 -7.70
N PRO A 309 -19.64 -5.46 -8.35
CA PRO A 309 -19.10 -6.59 -7.63
C PRO A 309 -18.01 -6.21 -6.63
N SER A 310 -18.26 -6.51 -5.36
CA SER A 310 -17.32 -6.40 -4.26
C SER A 310 -17.25 -7.71 -3.45
N SER A 311 -16.12 -7.91 -2.78
CA SER A 311 -15.88 -9.02 -1.86
C SER A 311 -16.12 -8.57 -0.43
N MET A 312 -17.16 -9.07 0.22
CA MET A 312 -17.40 -8.80 1.63
C MET A 312 -16.62 -9.79 2.49
N LEU A 313 -15.77 -9.26 3.38
CA LEU A 313 -14.85 -10.05 4.20
C LEU A 313 -15.45 -10.44 5.55
N PHE A 314 -15.26 -11.70 5.92
CA PHE A 314 -15.65 -12.29 7.20
C PHE A 314 -14.46 -13.00 7.86
N ARG A 315 -14.49 -13.08 9.19
CA ARG A 315 -13.53 -13.82 10.01
C ARG A 315 -14.02 -15.25 10.23
N THR A 316 -13.10 -16.19 10.35
CA THR A 316 -13.36 -17.54 10.90
C THR A 316 -12.09 -18.16 11.51
N ASN A 317 -12.24 -19.25 12.27
CA ASN A 317 -11.13 -19.98 12.90
C ASN A 317 -11.39 -21.50 12.91
N GLU A 318 -10.36 -22.29 13.24
CA GLU A 318 -10.44 -23.76 13.23
C GLU A 318 -11.29 -24.33 14.38
N GLU A 319 -11.31 -23.66 15.53
CA GLU A 319 -12.04 -24.15 16.72
C GLU A 319 -13.56 -24.06 16.56
N ASN A 320 -14.03 -23.01 15.90
CA ASN A 320 -15.43 -22.74 15.61
C ASN A 320 -15.58 -22.16 14.19
N PRO A 321 -15.70 -23.03 13.16
CA PRO A 321 -15.73 -22.64 11.75
C PRO A 321 -17.08 -22.00 11.36
N VAL A 322 -17.33 -20.80 11.88
CA VAL A 322 -18.47 -19.96 11.55
C VAL A 322 -17.97 -18.64 10.96
N LEU A 323 -18.78 -18.01 10.11
CA LEU A 323 -18.56 -16.63 9.69
C LEU A 323 -18.85 -15.69 10.86
N GLU A 324 -17.91 -14.77 11.11
CA GLU A 324 -18.06 -13.68 12.06
C GLU A 324 -17.68 -12.34 11.41
N THR A 325 -18.30 -11.26 11.88
CA THR A 325 -17.88 -9.89 11.54
C THR A 325 -16.64 -9.52 12.36
N PHE A 326 -15.72 -8.77 11.75
CA PHE A 326 -14.49 -8.35 12.41
C PHE A 326 -14.71 -7.31 13.50
N PHE A 327 -13.85 -7.44 14.50
CA PHE A 327 -13.59 -6.60 15.66
C PHE A 327 -14.82 -6.23 16.48
N LYS A 328 -15.07 -7.04 17.52
CA LYS A 328 -16.04 -6.73 18.58
C LYS A 328 -15.42 -5.85 19.68
N GLY A 329 -14.11 -5.58 19.65
CA GLY A 329 -13.41 -4.68 20.58
C GLY A 329 -11.90 -4.52 20.31
N TYR A 330 -11.23 -3.64 21.06
CA TYR A 330 -9.82 -3.26 20.86
C TYR A 330 -8.81 -4.39 21.10
N GLU A 331 -9.01 -5.22 22.13
CA GLU A 331 -8.10 -6.34 22.42
C GLU A 331 -8.01 -7.33 21.26
N GLU A 332 -9.13 -7.57 20.57
CA GLU A 332 -9.18 -8.44 19.39
C GLU A 332 -8.38 -7.87 18.21
N GLN A 333 -8.38 -6.55 18.05
CA GLN A 333 -7.62 -5.85 17.00
C GLN A 333 -6.11 -5.98 17.19
N GLN A 334 -5.63 -5.82 18.43
CA GLN A 334 -4.19 -5.87 18.72
C GLN A 334 -3.66 -7.30 18.94
N ALA A 335 -4.55 -8.27 19.16
CA ALA A 335 -4.15 -9.66 19.39
C ALA A 335 -3.81 -10.42 18.10
N MET A 336 -4.16 -9.89 16.93
CA MET A 336 -3.93 -10.53 15.64
C MET A 336 -2.59 -10.11 15.02
N MET A 337 -1.69 -11.08 14.83
CA MET A 337 -0.52 -10.92 13.96
C MET A 337 -0.92 -11.30 12.54
N LEU A 338 -1.06 -10.31 11.66
CA LEU A 338 -1.46 -10.51 10.27
C LEU A 338 -0.28 -10.97 9.42
N LEU A 339 -0.55 -11.92 8.53
CA LEU A 339 0.46 -12.51 7.65
C LEU A 339 0.84 -11.56 6.51
N ARG A 340 2.06 -11.76 6.04
CA ARG A 340 2.59 -11.21 4.79
C ARG A 340 2.91 -12.38 3.87
N SER A 341 2.66 -12.22 2.57
CA SER A 341 3.01 -13.28 1.61
C SER A 341 4.53 -13.38 1.48
N ASN A 342 5.05 -14.54 1.07
CA ASN A 342 6.49 -14.71 0.86
C ASN A 342 7.03 -13.70 -0.16
N GLU A 343 6.29 -13.47 -1.25
CA GLU A 343 6.61 -12.48 -2.28
C GLU A 343 6.66 -11.06 -1.73
N GLU A 344 5.68 -10.68 -0.89
CA GLU A 344 5.69 -9.36 -0.23
C GLU A 344 6.90 -9.21 0.70
N THR A 345 7.20 -10.21 1.53
CA THR A 345 8.36 -10.16 2.43
C THR A 345 9.69 -10.12 1.68
N TYR A 346 9.77 -10.77 0.52
CA TYR A 346 10.91 -10.70 -0.38
C TYR A 346 11.07 -9.28 -0.94
N GLU A 347 10.01 -8.69 -1.48
CA GLU A 347 10.01 -7.32 -1.99
C GLU A 347 10.40 -6.30 -0.91
N MET A 348 9.92 -6.45 0.32
CA MET A 348 10.33 -5.62 1.46
C MET A 348 11.84 -5.71 1.71
N SER A 349 12.38 -6.93 1.74
CA SER A 349 13.82 -7.15 1.96
C SER A 349 14.66 -6.56 0.82
N GLU A 350 14.25 -6.75 -0.43
CA GLU A 350 14.95 -6.20 -1.58
C GLU A 350 14.90 -4.66 -1.59
N LYS A 351 13.76 -4.05 -1.28
CA LYS A 351 13.66 -2.59 -1.07
C LYS A 351 14.63 -2.12 0.00
N ALA A 352 14.64 -2.77 1.15
CA ALA A 352 15.48 -2.39 2.27
C ALA A 352 16.97 -2.44 1.92
N LYS A 353 17.43 -3.50 1.25
CA LYS A 353 18.81 -3.65 0.79
C LYS A 353 19.18 -2.63 -0.28
N ARG A 354 18.32 -2.44 -1.29
CA ARG A 354 18.63 -1.58 -2.44
C ARG A 354 18.53 -0.09 -2.13
N ARG A 355 17.78 0.27 -1.08
CA ARG A 355 17.68 1.64 -0.55
C ARG A 355 18.56 1.86 0.69
N TRP A 356 19.48 0.94 0.99
CA TRP A 356 20.35 0.98 2.16
C TRP A 356 21.22 2.25 2.25
N GLU A 357 21.64 2.80 1.12
CA GLU A 357 22.47 4.01 1.09
C GLU A 357 21.80 5.23 1.73
N TYR A 358 20.46 5.34 1.67
CA TYR A 358 19.76 6.40 2.40
C TYR A 358 19.91 6.22 3.90
N PHE A 359 19.72 4.99 4.40
CA PHE A 359 19.91 4.70 5.82
C PHE A 359 21.34 5.02 6.25
N VAL A 360 22.35 4.59 5.49
CA VAL A 360 23.76 4.85 5.78
C VAL A 360 24.04 6.36 5.83
N SER A 361 23.54 7.11 4.85
CA SER A 361 23.67 8.57 4.82
C SER A 361 23.08 9.20 6.08
N MET A 362 21.88 8.79 6.50
CA MET A 362 21.26 9.31 7.72
C MET A 362 22.02 8.89 8.98
N PHE A 363 22.41 7.63 9.08
CA PHE A 363 23.12 7.09 10.22
C PHE A 363 24.47 7.77 10.42
N ASP A 364 25.29 7.90 9.37
CA ASP A 364 26.63 8.48 9.48
C ASP A 364 26.61 9.98 9.84
N ASN A 365 25.59 10.71 9.39
CA ASN A 365 25.48 12.15 9.64
C ASN A 365 24.82 12.48 11.00
N TYR A 366 23.85 11.67 11.44
CA TYR A 366 22.97 12.03 12.55
C TYR A 366 23.00 11.07 13.74
N ASN A 367 23.60 9.88 13.64
CA ASN A 367 23.82 8.99 14.78
C ASN A 367 25.00 9.48 15.64
N GLN A 368 24.82 10.63 16.30
CA GLN A 368 25.82 11.17 17.21
C GLN A 368 25.63 10.61 18.63
N PRO A 369 26.73 10.28 19.33
CA PRO A 369 26.66 9.93 20.74
C PRO A 369 26.13 11.12 21.56
N PRO A 370 25.44 10.89 22.68
CA PRO A 370 24.96 11.95 23.55
C PRO A 370 26.08 12.93 23.91
N VAL A 371 25.86 14.22 23.68
CA VAL A 371 26.84 15.25 24.06
C VAL A 371 26.71 15.48 25.57
N GLU A 372 27.74 15.10 26.33
CA GLU A 372 27.84 15.49 27.74
C GLU A 372 27.94 17.03 27.82
N LYS A 373 26.88 17.70 28.30
CA LYS A 373 26.98 19.10 28.71
C LYS A 373 27.99 19.17 29.86
N LYS A 374 29.18 19.74 29.60
CA LYS A 374 30.16 20.03 30.66
C LYS A 374 29.50 20.91 31.72
N SER A 375 29.23 20.33 32.87
CA SER A 375 28.76 21.01 34.07
C SER A 375 29.63 22.25 34.33
N GLY A 376 29.08 23.46 34.22
CA GLY A 376 29.83 24.70 34.49
C GLY A 376 30.40 24.69 35.90
N PHE A 377 31.56 25.33 36.13
CA PHE A 377 32.33 25.29 37.38
C PHE A 377 31.50 25.61 38.65
N LEU A 378 30.40 26.36 38.52
CA LEU A 378 29.44 26.68 39.58
C LEU A 378 28.47 25.53 39.95
N SER A 379 28.14 24.62 39.02
CA SER A 379 27.23 23.47 39.26
C SER A 379 27.89 22.38 40.10
N LYS A 380 29.20 22.15 39.91
CA LYS A 380 30.03 21.28 40.77
C LYS A 380 30.09 21.74 42.23
N LEU A 381 29.90 23.03 42.49
CA LEU A 381 29.94 23.59 43.85
C LEU A 381 28.62 23.41 44.63
N LEU A 382 27.53 23.07 43.92
CA LEU A 382 26.18 22.95 44.48
C LEU A 382 25.67 21.49 44.57
N GLY A 383 26.49 20.49 44.24
CA GLY A 383 26.17 19.07 44.42
C GLY A 383 25.00 18.56 43.57
N LYS A 384 24.69 19.22 42.45
CA LYS A 384 23.69 18.76 41.47
C LYS A 384 24.37 18.28 40.19
N ASP A 385 25.11 17.17 40.29
CA ASP A 385 25.66 16.48 39.12
C ASP A 385 24.72 15.33 38.75
N LYS A 386 23.69 15.63 37.93
CA LYS A 386 23.29 14.69 36.89
C LYS A 386 23.54 15.41 35.57
N PRO A 387 24.41 14.90 34.70
CA PRO A 387 24.48 15.41 33.34
C PRO A 387 23.08 15.31 32.72
N GLU A 388 22.53 16.43 32.26
CA GLU A 388 21.42 16.40 31.31
C GLU A 388 22.02 15.87 30.00
N GLU A 389 21.92 14.56 29.79
CA GLU A 389 22.07 13.98 28.46
C GLU A 389 20.95 14.57 27.60
N THR A 390 21.31 15.32 26.55
CA THR A 390 20.35 15.59 25.49
C THR A 390 20.18 14.30 24.71
N GLU A 391 19.00 13.69 24.80
CA GLU A 391 18.64 12.57 23.94
C GLU A 391 18.83 13.00 22.48
N ASN A 392 19.50 12.15 21.69
CA ASN A 392 19.57 12.34 20.25
C ASN A 392 18.14 12.18 19.71
N PRO A 393 17.57 13.20 19.02
CA PRO A 393 16.22 13.10 18.48
C PRO A 393 16.10 12.05 17.35
N TRP A 394 17.24 11.64 16.79
CA TRP A 394 17.30 10.58 15.77
C TRP A 394 17.38 9.20 16.42
N GLN A 395 16.56 8.29 15.90
CA GLN A 395 16.59 6.87 16.26
C GLN A 395 16.75 6.03 15.01
N PHE A 396 17.55 4.97 15.11
CA PHE A 396 17.88 4.08 14.00
C PHE A 396 17.61 2.65 14.41
N MET A 397 16.91 1.91 13.55
CA MET A 397 16.61 0.49 13.75
C MET A 397 16.81 -0.26 12.44
N ILE A 398 17.39 -1.46 12.52
CA ILE A 398 17.57 -2.35 11.37
C ILE A 398 16.94 -3.69 11.72
N LYS A 399 16.18 -4.27 10.79
CA LYS A 399 15.64 -5.62 10.91
C LYS A 399 16.49 -6.59 10.11
N PHE A 400 17.03 -7.60 10.77
CA PHE A 400 17.80 -8.66 10.11
C PHE A 400 17.04 -9.98 10.15
N GLY A 401 17.03 -10.71 9.03
CA GLY A 401 16.60 -12.11 8.98
C GLY A 401 17.78 -13.01 9.37
N ILE A 402 17.81 -13.48 10.61
CA ILE A 402 18.91 -14.30 11.12
C ILE A 402 18.61 -15.78 10.85
N PRO A 403 19.48 -16.49 10.13
CA PRO A 403 19.22 -17.86 9.74
C PRO A 403 19.36 -18.83 10.92
N TYR A 404 18.38 -19.72 11.09
CA TYR A 404 18.37 -20.77 12.13
C TYR A 404 18.03 -22.14 11.52
N GLY A 405 18.16 -23.19 12.33
CA GLY A 405 17.98 -24.57 11.91
C GLY A 405 19.24 -25.24 11.35
N GLU A 406 19.17 -26.57 11.25
CA GLU A 406 20.26 -27.43 10.76
C GLU A 406 20.08 -27.86 9.29
N GLU A 407 18.96 -27.47 8.67
CA GLU A 407 18.66 -27.79 7.27
C GLU A 407 19.53 -26.99 6.28
N GLU A 408 19.65 -27.50 5.06
CA GLU A 408 20.44 -26.87 3.99
C GLU A 408 19.82 -25.53 3.55
N GLU A 409 18.48 -25.47 3.53
CA GLU A 409 17.72 -24.22 3.50
C GLU A 409 17.40 -23.81 4.93
N LYS A 410 17.92 -22.66 5.36
CA LYS A 410 17.69 -22.15 6.71
C LYS A 410 16.45 -21.27 6.76
N GLU A 411 15.63 -21.48 7.78
CA GLU A 411 14.57 -20.54 8.13
C GLU A 411 15.17 -19.24 8.69
N LEU A 412 14.45 -18.12 8.57
CA LEU A 412 14.91 -16.81 9.02
C LEU A 412 14.05 -16.32 10.19
N GLU A 413 14.71 -16.01 11.31
CA GLU A 413 14.08 -15.29 12.40
C GLU A 413 14.35 -13.79 12.22
N HIS A 414 13.29 -13.00 11.98
CA HIS A 414 13.42 -11.57 11.72
C HIS A 414 13.38 -10.76 13.02
N MET A 415 14.51 -10.16 13.40
CA MET A 415 14.66 -9.45 14.67
C MET A 415 15.12 -8.00 14.46
N TRP A 416 14.72 -7.10 15.36
CA TRP A 416 15.12 -5.69 15.32
C TRP A 416 16.38 -5.43 16.15
N PHE A 417 17.24 -4.57 15.62
CA PHE A 417 18.51 -4.18 16.24
C PHE A 417 18.71 -2.67 16.17
N VAL A 418 19.41 -2.12 17.16
CA VAL A 418 19.90 -0.72 17.17
C VAL A 418 21.37 -0.70 16.73
N PRO A 419 21.71 -0.16 15.56
CA PRO A 419 23.09 -0.08 15.10
C PRO A 419 23.94 0.80 16.01
N GLN A 420 25.16 0.35 16.29
CA GLN A 420 26.16 1.05 17.10
C GLN A 420 27.27 1.62 16.21
N SER A 421 27.72 0.82 15.25
CA SER A 421 28.74 1.19 14.26
C SER A 421 28.65 0.29 13.03
N ARG A 422 29.41 0.63 12.00
CA ARG A 422 29.54 -0.18 10.78
C ARG A 422 30.97 -0.19 10.28
N ASP A 423 31.37 -1.28 9.61
CA ASP A 423 32.64 -1.44 8.90
C ASP A 423 32.38 -2.21 7.60
N GLY A 424 32.43 -1.50 6.47
CA GLY A 424 32.01 -2.03 5.16
C GLY A 424 30.59 -2.59 5.22
N ASP A 425 30.44 -3.86 4.82
CA ASP A 425 29.18 -4.61 4.79
C ASP A 425 28.82 -5.26 6.14
N THR A 426 29.47 -4.86 7.24
CA THR A 426 29.17 -5.38 8.58
C THR A 426 28.65 -4.26 9.46
N VAL A 427 27.50 -4.49 10.09
CA VAL A 427 26.92 -3.61 11.12
C VAL A 427 27.11 -4.26 12.48
N TYR A 428 27.60 -3.50 13.46
CA TYR A 428 27.63 -3.91 14.86
C TYR A 428 26.37 -3.37 15.52
N ALA A 429 25.41 -4.24 15.82
CA ALA A 429 24.08 -3.82 16.25
C ALA A 429 23.63 -4.53 17.52
N LYS A 430 22.95 -3.79 18.39
CA LYS A 430 22.40 -4.27 19.67
C LYS A 430 21.03 -4.89 19.43
N LEU A 431 20.83 -6.15 19.80
CA LEU A 431 19.55 -6.85 19.66
C LEU A 431 18.48 -6.26 20.62
N LEU A 432 17.27 -6.01 20.12
CA LEU A 432 16.15 -5.46 20.90
C LEU A 432 15.14 -6.51 21.41
N ASN A 433 15.03 -7.66 20.74
CA ASN A 433 14.03 -8.68 21.06
C ASN A 433 14.69 -9.93 21.62
N VAL A 434 13.96 -10.69 22.45
CA VAL A 434 14.37 -12.05 22.84
C VAL A 434 14.17 -12.98 21.63
N PRO A 435 15.21 -13.68 21.15
CA PRO A 435 15.04 -14.66 20.09
C PRO A 435 14.19 -15.85 20.53
N PHE A 436 13.36 -16.37 19.63
CA PHE A 436 12.58 -17.58 19.80
C PHE A 436 13.35 -18.83 19.36
N TYR A 437 14.06 -18.75 18.23
CA TYR A 437 14.69 -19.91 17.58
C TYR A 437 16.21 -19.78 17.48
N VAL A 438 16.74 -18.57 17.36
CA VAL A 438 18.19 -18.31 17.35
C VAL A 438 18.77 -18.41 18.76
N GLN A 439 19.27 -19.59 19.13
CA GLN A 439 19.75 -19.89 20.49
C GLN A 439 21.04 -19.17 20.88
N ASP A 440 21.85 -18.77 19.90
CA ASP A 440 23.17 -18.16 20.13
C ASP A 440 23.13 -16.63 20.26
N MET A 441 21.94 -16.02 20.28
CA MET A 441 21.75 -14.60 20.48
C MET A 441 20.91 -14.30 21.74
N GLN A 442 21.16 -13.15 22.35
CA GLN A 442 20.51 -12.68 23.58
C GLN A 442 20.14 -11.21 23.45
N GLU A 443 18.95 -10.87 23.95
CA GLU A 443 18.47 -9.49 24.00
C GLU A 443 19.50 -8.59 24.69
N GLY A 444 19.77 -7.43 24.09
CA GLY A 444 20.66 -6.42 24.64
C GLY A 444 22.15 -6.61 24.35
N GLU A 445 22.57 -7.74 23.77
CA GLU A 445 23.94 -7.95 23.31
C GLU A 445 24.18 -7.34 21.91
N ILE A 446 25.45 -7.12 21.57
CA ILE A 446 25.89 -6.53 20.30
C ILE A 446 26.51 -7.61 19.42
N TYR A 447 26.03 -7.71 18.18
CA TYR A 447 26.49 -8.70 17.21
C TYR A 447 27.03 -8.02 15.94
N PRO A 448 28.10 -8.57 15.32
CA PRO A 448 28.48 -8.23 13.97
C PRO A 448 27.55 -8.95 12.98
N ILE A 449 26.81 -8.20 12.16
CA ILE A 449 25.82 -8.74 11.24
C ILE A 449 26.10 -8.21 9.83
N ASN A 450 26.09 -9.09 8.84
CA ASN A 450 26.31 -8.72 7.45
C ASN A 450 25.06 -8.03 6.86
N THR A 451 25.25 -6.97 6.08
CA THR A 451 24.16 -6.21 5.44
C THR A 451 23.33 -7.03 4.45
N ALA A 452 23.83 -8.16 3.94
CA ALA A 452 23.06 -9.08 3.12
C ALA A 452 21.85 -9.70 3.86
N LEU A 453 21.85 -9.67 5.20
CA LEU A 453 20.73 -10.16 6.03
C LEU A 453 19.67 -9.08 6.31
N ILE A 454 19.81 -7.87 5.77
CA ILE A 454 18.83 -6.80 5.96
C ILE A 454 17.49 -7.20 5.34
N THR A 455 16.43 -7.02 6.13
CA THR A 455 15.05 -7.31 5.71
C THR A 455 14.14 -6.09 5.85
N ASP A 456 14.53 -5.12 6.68
CA ASP A 456 13.88 -3.81 6.80
C ASP A 456 14.78 -2.84 7.57
N TRP A 457 14.44 -1.56 7.60
CA TRP A 457 15.04 -0.57 8.51
C TRP A 457 14.10 0.61 8.75
N VAL A 458 14.28 1.30 9.88
CA VAL A 458 13.52 2.50 10.24
C VAL A 458 14.47 3.58 10.74
N VAL A 459 14.28 4.80 10.26
CA VAL A 459 14.88 6.03 10.79
C VAL A 459 13.74 6.85 11.39
N SER A 460 13.83 7.24 12.65
CA SER A 460 12.81 8.08 13.30
C SER A 460 13.41 9.41 13.73
N PHE A 461 12.63 10.48 13.59
CA PHE A 461 13.01 11.84 13.97
C PHE A 461 11.78 12.62 14.44
N GLU A 462 11.86 13.23 15.62
CA GLU A 462 10.80 14.09 16.20
C GLU A 462 9.37 13.49 16.21
N GLY A 463 9.26 12.16 16.23
CA GLY A 463 7.99 11.43 16.25
C GLY A 463 7.58 10.86 14.89
N ASP A 464 8.21 11.30 13.80
CA ASP A 464 8.03 10.74 12.46
C ASP A 464 8.90 9.49 12.27
N SER A 465 8.47 8.60 11.38
CA SER A 465 9.20 7.37 11.04
C SER A 465 9.31 7.18 9.53
N TYR A 466 10.53 6.90 9.11
CA TYR A 466 10.93 6.78 7.72
C TYR A 466 11.50 5.39 7.46
N THR A 467 10.98 4.74 6.44
CA THR A 467 11.24 3.36 6.04
C THR A 467 11.80 3.34 4.62
N PRO A 468 12.18 2.16 4.06
CA PRO A 468 12.56 2.07 2.66
C PRO A 468 11.50 2.64 1.70
N ASN A 469 10.23 2.71 2.08
CA ASN A 469 9.15 3.17 1.21
C ASN A 469 8.97 4.69 1.16
N ASN A 470 9.41 5.43 2.19
CA ASN A 470 9.11 6.87 2.33
C ASN A 470 10.31 7.73 2.76
N ILE A 471 11.53 7.18 2.86
CA ILE A 471 12.72 7.92 3.29
C ILE A 471 13.00 9.20 2.48
N TYR A 472 12.55 9.29 1.23
CA TYR A 472 12.67 10.49 0.41
C TYR A 472 11.97 11.72 1.02
N GLN A 473 10.95 11.50 1.86
CA GLN A 473 10.19 12.57 2.49
C GLN A 473 11.12 13.47 3.33
N LEU A 474 12.11 12.88 4.01
CA LEU A 474 13.14 13.62 4.75
C LEU A 474 13.91 14.63 3.89
N PHE A 475 14.14 14.31 2.61
CA PHE A 475 14.90 15.18 1.70
C PHE A 475 14.01 16.16 0.92
N SER A 476 12.70 15.88 0.85
CA SER A 476 11.73 16.66 0.08
C SER A 476 11.18 17.87 0.85
N HIS A 477 11.10 17.77 2.17
CA HIS A 477 10.93 18.96 3.01
C HIS A 477 12.24 19.75 2.93
N GLN A 478 12.17 21.08 2.92
CA GLN A 478 13.35 21.97 2.96
C GLN A 478 14.20 21.84 4.25
N GLN A 479 14.15 20.70 4.93
CA GLN A 479 14.97 20.31 6.08
C GLN A 479 16.20 19.51 5.62
N THR A 480 16.95 20.04 4.66
CA THR A 480 18.41 19.84 4.73
C THR A 480 18.92 20.80 5.81
N HIS A 481 19.04 20.31 7.03
CA HIS A 481 19.74 21.00 8.13
C HIS A 481 21.25 20.81 8.01
#